data_AF-A0A1G2NFG9-F1
#
_entry.id   AF-A0A1G2NFG9-F1
#
_cell.length_a   1.000
_cell.length_b   1.000
_cell.length_c   1.000
_cell.angle_alpha   90.00
_cell.angle_beta   90.00
_cell.angle_gamma   90.00
#
_symmetry.space_group_name_H-M   'P 1'
#
loop_
_entity.id
_entity.type
_entity.pdbx_description
1 polymer ?
#
loop_
_entity_poly.entity_id
_entity_poly.type
_entity_poly.pdbx_seq_one_letter_code
_entity_poly.pdbx_strand_id
1 'polypeptide(L)'
;MILFMYTWLKLIMKITPQEIMPRISINEIHRSRISVVLRFWAELLSLPVAQFGNPWYIHTKVKKVYENYDRYYGILRLGVRNGTMLKYKVLSLIELLPKLIKK
;
A
#
# COMPACT_ATOMS: atom_id res chain seq x y z
N MET A 1 -3.08 -9.85 -1.66
CA MET A 1 -2.07 -9.37 -0.70
C MET A 1 -2.38 -7.98 -0.13
N ILE A 2 -2.64 -6.95 -0.94
CA ILE A 2 -2.92 -5.59 -0.43
C ILE A 2 -4.15 -5.53 0.49
N LEU A 3 -5.30 -6.05 0.06
CA LEU A 3 -6.52 -6.07 0.90
C LEU A 3 -6.31 -6.81 2.22
N PHE A 4 -5.57 -7.92 2.20
CA PHE A 4 -5.22 -8.65 3.41
C PHE A 4 -4.42 -7.78 4.37
N MET A 5 -3.36 -7.11 3.90
CA MET A 5 -2.55 -6.23 4.75
C MET A 5 -3.34 -5.01 5.23
N TYR A 6 -4.19 -4.44 4.38
CA TYR A 6 -5.08 -3.33 4.76
C TYR A 6 -6.05 -3.74 5.88
N THR A 7 -6.69 -4.89 5.73
CA THR A 7 -7.58 -5.47 6.74
C THR A 7 -6.82 -5.81 8.02
N TRP A 8 -5.62 -6.38 7.92
CA TRP A 8 -4.79 -6.68 9.09
C TRP A 8 -4.40 -5.41 9.86
N LEU A 9 -4.00 -4.34 9.16
CA LEU A 9 -3.70 -3.05 9.78
C LEU A 9 -4.92 -2.49 10.53
N LYS A 10 -6.11 -2.56 9.93
CA LYS A 10 -7.35 -2.07 10.53
C LYS A 10 -7.82 -2.92 11.71
N LEU A 11 -7.96 -4.23 11.50
CA LEU A 11 -8.63 -5.11 12.45
C LEU A 11 -7.72 -5.58 13.58
N ILE A 12 -6.45 -5.89 13.28
CA ILE A 12 -5.50 -6.45 14.24
C ILE A 12 -4.65 -5.34 14.85
N MET A 13 -4.10 -4.47 14.01
CA MET A 13 -3.23 -3.39 14.49
C MET A 13 -3.98 -2.17 14.98
N LYS A 14 -5.30 -2.11 14.76
CA LYS A 14 -6.21 -1.01 15.16
C LYS A 14 -5.83 0.33 14.55
N ILE A 15 -5.25 0.32 13.36
CA ILE A 15 -4.93 1.53 12.60
C ILE A 15 -6.21 2.05 11.95
N THR A 16 -6.54 3.32 12.17
CA THR A 16 -7.72 3.95 11.57
C THR A 16 -7.49 4.23 10.08
N PRO A 17 -8.55 4.27 9.24
CA PRO A 17 -8.40 4.61 7.83
C PRO A 17 -7.67 5.93 7.57
N GLN A 18 -7.87 6.93 8.44
CA GLN A 18 -7.26 8.27 8.33
C GLN A 18 -5.75 8.27 8.59
N GLU A 19 -5.24 7.27 9.32
CA GLU A 19 -3.81 7.10 9.57
C GLU A 19 -3.10 6.39 8.42
N ILE A 20 -3.83 5.76 7.51
CA ILE A 20 -3.24 5.06 6.37
C ILE A 20 -2.88 6.10 5.31
N MET A 21 -1.66 6.04 4.79
CA MET A 21 -1.16 6.95 3.76
C MET A 21 -0.72 6.14 2.55
N PRO A 22 -1.64 5.78 1.64
CA PRO A 22 -1.29 4.99 0.48
C PRO A 22 -0.40 5.78 -0.47
N ARG A 23 0.55 5.12 -1.12
CA ARG A 23 1.35 5.69 -2.21
C ARG A 23 1.50 4.68 -3.32
N ILE A 24 1.35 5.13 -4.56
CA ILE A 24 1.48 4.29 -5.75
C ILE A 24 2.89 4.45 -6.30
N SER A 25 3.55 3.34 -6.62
CA SER A 25 4.74 3.31 -7.47
C SER A 25 4.34 2.72 -8.82
N ILE A 26 4.59 3.44 -9.91
CA ILE A 26 4.21 3.00 -11.26
C ILE A 26 5.21 3.52 -12.29
N ASN A 27 5.38 2.82 -13.41
CA ASN A 27 6.24 3.31 -14.48
C ASN A 27 5.71 4.62 -15.08
N GLU A 28 6.62 5.51 -15.49
CA GLU A 28 6.28 6.81 -16.09
C GLU A 28 5.39 6.70 -17.34
N ILE A 29 5.45 5.58 -18.08
CA ILE A 29 4.55 5.37 -19.23
C ILE A 29 3.07 5.51 -18.84
N HIS A 30 2.71 5.22 -17.58
CA HIS A 30 1.33 5.31 -17.09
C HIS A 30 0.94 6.70 -16.57
N ARG A 31 1.81 7.71 -16.69
CA ARG A 31 1.55 9.07 -16.20
C ARG A 31 0.24 9.64 -16.74
N SER A 32 -0.09 9.41 -18.02
CA SER A 32 -1.34 9.87 -18.63
C SER A 32 -2.59 9.27 -17.99
N ARG A 33 -2.50 8.06 -17.43
CA ARG A 33 -3.62 7.33 -16.82
C ARG A 33 -3.59 7.30 -15.29
N ILE A 34 -2.75 8.11 -14.65
CA ILE A 34 -2.59 8.07 -13.19
C ILE A 34 -3.89 8.31 -12.43
N SER A 35 -4.80 9.13 -12.97
CA SER A 35 -6.10 9.39 -12.37
C SER A 35 -6.99 8.14 -12.31
N VAL A 36 -6.94 7.29 -13.34
CA VAL A 36 -7.62 5.99 -13.37
C VAL A 36 -7.02 5.06 -12.33
N VAL A 37 -5.69 5.05 -12.23
CA VAL A 37 -4.98 4.21 -11.27
C VAL A 37 -5.30 4.59 -9.82
N LEU A 38 -5.30 5.89 -9.52
CA LEU A 38 -5.68 6.40 -8.20
C LEU A 38 -7.13 6.05 -7.84
N ARG A 39 -8.08 6.23 -8.77
CA ARG A 39 -9.49 5.89 -8.53
C ARG A 39 -9.69 4.40 -8.24
N PHE A 40 -9.04 3.51 -9.01
CA PHE A 40 -9.09 2.08 -8.76
C PHE A 40 -8.69 1.73 -7.32
N TRP A 41 -7.56 2.25 -6.83
CA TRP A 41 -7.11 1.96 -5.47
C TRP A 41 -7.96 2.65 -4.40
N ALA A 42 -8.45 3.85 -4.68
CA ALA A 42 -9.36 4.59 -3.79
C ALA A 42 -10.66 3.82 -3.56
N GLU A 43 -11.26 3.32 -4.65
CA GLU A 43 -12.46 2.46 -4.59
C GLU A 43 -12.17 1.15 -3.86
N LEU A 44 -11.08 0.46 -4.23
CA LEU A 44 -10.71 -0.83 -3.63
C LEU A 44 -10.47 -0.74 -2.11
N LEU A 45 -9.89 0.36 -1.62
CA LEU A 45 -9.61 0.57 -0.20
C LEU A 45 -10.71 1.36 0.54
N SER A 46 -11.69 1.88 -0.19
CA SER A 46 -12.68 2.83 0.30
C SER A 46 -12.03 4.05 1.00
N LEU A 47 -11.02 4.63 0.34
CA LEU A 47 -10.29 5.82 0.80
C LEU A 47 -10.39 6.94 -0.23
N PRO A 48 -10.47 8.22 0.17
CA PRO A 48 -10.50 9.32 -0.77
C PRO A 48 -9.17 9.44 -1.51
N VAL A 49 -9.20 9.78 -2.80
CA VAL A 49 -7.98 10.00 -3.62
C VAL A 49 -7.05 11.04 -2.98
N ALA A 50 -7.61 12.05 -2.30
CA ALA A 50 -6.84 13.09 -1.60
C ALA A 50 -5.93 12.56 -0.48
N GLN A 51 -6.17 11.35 0.03
CA GLN A 51 -5.33 10.71 1.05
C GLN A 51 -4.10 10.02 0.45
N PHE A 52 -4.10 9.79 -0.87
CA PHE A 52 -2.97 9.17 -1.55
C PHE A 52 -1.85 10.20 -1.69
N GLY A 53 -0.64 9.81 -1.26
CA GLY A 53 0.54 10.64 -1.50
C GLY A 53 0.91 10.67 -2.99
N ASN A 54 1.74 11.66 -3.35
CA ASN A 54 2.26 11.80 -4.72
C ASN A 54 2.79 10.47 -5.26
N PRO A 55 2.32 10.03 -6.45
CA PRO A 55 2.82 8.82 -7.08
C PRO A 55 4.32 8.89 -7.34
N TRP A 56 5.00 7.77 -7.10
CA TRP A 56 6.41 7.59 -7.44
C TRP A 56 6.51 7.02 -8.86
N TYR A 57 7.00 7.84 -9.79
CA TYR A 57 7.20 7.41 -11.17
C TYR A 57 8.56 6.72 -11.33
N ILE A 58 8.53 5.51 -11.89
CA ILE A 58 9.72 4.73 -12.21
C ILE A 58 10.13 5.06 -13.65
N HIS A 59 11.31 5.65 -13.82
CA HIS A 59 11.83 6.13 -15.11
C HIS A 59 12.57 5.05 -15.94
N THR A 60 12.51 3.79 -15.51
CA THR A 60 13.15 2.68 -16.23
C THR A 60 12.44 2.44 -17.56
N LYS A 61 13.22 2.42 -18.67
CA LYS A 61 12.69 2.06 -19.99
C LYS A 61 12.14 0.64 -19.98
N VAL A 62 10.89 0.49 -20.36
CA VAL A 62 10.26 -0.82 -20.49
C VAL A 62 10.74 -1.46 -21.78
N LYS A 63 11.51 -2.56 -21.68
CA LYS A 63 12.03 -3.29 -22.85
C LYS A 63 10.98 -4.18 -23.53
N LYS A 64 9.86 -4.43 -22.86
CA LYS A 64 8.76 -5.28 -23.32
C LYS A 64 7.50 -4.45 -23.50
N VAL A 65 6.84 -4.59 -24.64
CA VAL A 65 5.48 -4.09 -24.79
C VAL A 65 4.57 -5.06 -24.05
N TYR A 66 3.96 -4.59 -22.97
CA TYR A 66 3.00 -5.40 -22.22
C TYR A 66 1.59 -5.09 -22.70
N GLU A 67 0.86 -6.11 -23.13
CA GLU A 67 -0.56 -6.00 -23.54
C GLU A 67 -1.47 -5.55 -22.39
N ASN A 68 -1.01 -5.67 -21.15
CA ASN A 68 -1.77 -5.30 -19.96
C ASN A 68 -1.57 -3.83 -19.54
N TYR A 69 -1.13 -2.95 -20.45
CA TYR A 69 -0.92 -1.53 -20.13
C TYR A 69 -2.12 -0.91 -19.42
N ASP A 70 -3.35 -1.20 -19.88
CA ASP A 70 -4.60 -0.71 -19.29
C ASP A 70 -5.08 -1.48 -18.06
N ARG A 71 -4.48 -2.64 -17.77
CA ARG A 71 -4.84 -3.51 -16.63
C ARG A 71 -3.82 -3.50 -15.51
N TYR A 72 -2.70 -2.81 -15.69
CA TYR A 72 -1.70 -2.62 -14.66
C TYR A 72 -1.97 -1.34 -13.86
N TYR A 73 -2.09 -1.49 -12.54
CA TYR A 73 -2.42 -0.40 -11.62
C TYR A 73 -1.24 -0.01 -10.71
N GLY A 74 -0.02 -0.40 -11.08
CA GLY A 74 1.16 -0.13 -10.27
C GLY A 74 1.23 -0.97 -9.00
N ILE A 75 2.18 -0.60 -8.14
CA ILE A 75 2.39 -1.20 -6.82
C ILE A 75 1.89 -0.21 -5.77
N LEU A 76 1.00 -0.68 -4.90
CA LEU A 76 0.52 0.11 -3.78
C LEU A 76 1.39 -0.14 -2.53
N ARG A 77 1.87 0.94 -1.92
CA ARG A 77 2.46 0.94 -0.58
C ARG A 77 1.44 1.45 0.43
N LEU A 78 1.15 0.66 1.45
CA LEU A 78 0.34 1.08 2.61
C LEU A 78 1.26 1.71 3.66
N GLY A 79 1.40 3.03 3.64
CA GLY A 79 2.05 3.76 4.73
C GLY A 79 1.12 3.93 5.92
N VAL A 80 1.67 4.12 7.11
CA VAL A 80 0.92 4.51 8.32
C VAL A 80 1.56 5.76 8.90
N ARG A 81 0.77 6.81 9.10
CA ARG A 81 1.19 8.08 9.70
C ARG A 81 1.72 7.82 11.10
N ASN A 82 2.84 8.43 11.46
CA ASN A 82 3.49 8.23 12.78
C ASN A 82 3.71 6.74 13.12
N GLY A 83 4.07 5.92 12.13
CA GLY A 83 4.18 4.46 12.24
C GLY A 83 5.22 3.90 13.20
N THR A 84 5.88 4.72 14.02
CA THR A 84 6.84 4.31 15.05
C THR A 84 6.22 3.36 16.06
N MET A 85 5.01 3.65 16.55
CA MET A 85 4.31 2.76 17.49
C MET A 85 3.92 1.43 16.84
N LEU A 86 3.48 1.47 15.58
CA LEU A 86 3.20 0.27 14.80
C LEU A 86 4.46 -0.60 14.66
N LYS A 87 5.60 0.01 14.35
CA LYS A 87 6.90 -0.68 14.25
C LYS A 87 7.25 -1.37 15.57
N TYR A 88 7.17 -0.67 16.71
CA TYR A 88 7.46 -1.27 18.01
C TYR A 88 6.53 -2.44 18.32
N LYS A 89 5.22 -2.29 18.09
CA LYS A 89 4.24 -3.36 18.31
C LYS A 89 4.56 -4.60 17.47
N VAL A 90 4.91 -4.43 16.19
CA VAL A 90 5.31 -5.55 15.32
C VAL A 90 6.58 -6.23 15.83
N LEU A 91 7.60 -5.45 16.21
CA LEU A 91 8.84 -6.01 16.76
C LEU A 91 8.60 -6.81 18.04
N SER A 92 7.79 -6.28 18.96
CA SER A 92 7.41 -7.00 20.19
C SER A 92 6.65 -8.29 19.88
N LEU A 93 5.73 -8.29 18.91
CA LEU A 93 5.03 -9.50 18.50
C LEU A 93 5.98 -10.56 17.96
N ILE A 94 6.94 -10.17 17.10
CA ILE A 94 7.96 -11.08 16.56
C ILE A 94 8.81 -11.69 17.68
N GLU A 95 9.18 -10.89 18.69
CA GLU A 95 10.00 -11.36 19.81
C GLU A 95 9.24 -12.28 20.77
N LEU A 96 7.96 -12.01 20.99
CA LEU A 96 7.13 -12.76 21.95
C LEU A 96 6.55 -14.05 21.35
N LEU A 97 6.30 -14.10 20.04
CA LEU A 97 5.69 -15.25 19.37
C LEU A 97 6.37 -16.60 19.70
N PRO A 98 7.71 -16.74 19.65
CA PRO A 98 8.36 -18.01 19.96
C PRO A 98 8.21 -18.41 21.44
N LYS A 99 8.09 -17.44 22.35
CA LYS A 99 7.90 -17.69 23.79
C LYS A 99 6.48 -18.17 24.07
N LEU A 100 5.50 -17.73 23.27
CA LEU A 100 4.09 -18.12 23.39
C LEU A 100 3.81 -19.51 22.79
N ILE A 101 4.53 -19.92 21.74
CA ILE A 101 4.35 -21.22 21.07
C ILE A 101 5.00 -22.38 21.84
N LYS A 102 5.98 -22.10 22.70
CA LYS A 102 6.71 -23.10 23.50
C LYS A 102 6.05 -23.45 24.85
N LYS A 103 4.90 -22.85 25.15
CA LYS A 103 4.02 -23.24 26.27
C LYS A 103 2.86 -24.06 25.75
#